data_AF-A0A8T2AD13-F1
#
_entry.id   AF-A0A8T2AD13-F1
#
_cell.length_a   1.000
_cell.length_b   1.000
_cell.length_c   1.000
_cell.angle_alpha   90.00
_cell.angle_beta   90.00
_cell.angle_gamma   90.00
#
_symmetry.space_group_name_H-M   'P 1'
#
loop_
_entity.id
_entity.type
_entity.pdbx_description
1 polymer ?
#
loop_
_entity_poly.entity_id
_entity_poly.type
_entity_poly.pdbx_seq_one_letter_code
_entity_poly.pdbx_strand_id
1 'polypeptide(L)'
;MLLRSKTSPNSRKQLSPLTANINPVFSLLVDTTGKRMIIYPNGNNKDNGSGFISMYVEIDGKSLMSTPPSEVFADVRFFVFNKNEKKYFTIQDVESKPFNSLRPVWGLPQVLQFITFNDPKNGYIFGGDQCEFGVDVIVAPPPTKWESISFDAKLINPKFSWTIKNFSELEYVYTSNSFAMGESNWAMMLYPQGQTKRDGKWLSIYMFSAESESLAEDEKIFAQGHIRILDPVGLNNFSSELMDWHVKSNTGWGWDQFVSTAELRKTYLDEDGTLNVEIEFEVVSTTEYSLL
;
A
#
# COMPACT_ATOMS: atom_id res chain seq x y z
N MET A 1 -2.74 -16.90 -41.48
CA MET A 1 -2.73 -15.43 -41.68
C MET A 1 -2.15 -14.81 -40.42
N LEU A 2 -0.82 -14.70 -40.34
CA LEU A 2 -0.11 -14.14 -39.18
C LEU A 2 -0.07 -12.63 -39.31
N LEU A 3 -0.84 -11.91 -38.49
CA LEU A 3 -0.64 -10.48 -38.26
C LEU A 3 0.43 -10.35 -37.16
N ARG A 4 1.67 -10.15 -37.58
CA ARG A 4 2.72 -9.60 -36.73
C ARG A 4 2.41 -8.11 -36.54
N SER A 5 1.91 -7.71 -35.36
CA SER A 5 1.90 -6.30 -35.02
C SER A 5 3.35 -5.89 -34.71
N LYS A 6 3.87 -4.99 -35.55
CA LYS A 6 5.10 -4.24 -35.26
C LYS A 6 4.78 -3.34 -34.07
N THR A 7 5.21 -3.70 -32.87
CA THR A 7 5.37 -2.72 -31.79
C THR A 7 6.50 -1.77 -32.19
N SER A 8 6.19 -0.48 -32.21
CA SER A 8 7.04 0.59 -32.71
C SER A 8 8.20 0.88 -31.76
N PRO A 9 9.44 1.12 -32.25
CA PRO A 9 10.64 1.40 -31.43
C PRO A 9 10.71 2.83 -30.84
N ASN A 10 9.58 3.44 -30.46
CA ASN A 10 9.46 4.90 -30.34
C ASN A 10 9.66 5.55 -28.95
N SER A 11 10.21 4.88 -27.93
CA SER A 11 10.43 5.50 -26.60
C SER A 11 11.89 5.61 -26.14
N ARG A 12 12.86 5.58 -27.08
CA ARG A 12 14.29 5.74 -26.76
C ARG A 12 14.68 7.22 -26.66
N LYS A 13 15.22 7.65 -25.52
CA LYS A 13 15.82 8.99 -25.37
C LYS A 13 17.08 8.96 -24.50
N GLN A 14 18.06 9.79 -24.88
CA GLN A 14 19.28 10.06 -24.11
C GLN A 14 19.02 11.10 -23.02
N LEU A 15 19.59 10.89 -21.83
CA LEU A 15 19.49 11.81 -20.68
C LEU A 15 20.87 12.02 -20.02
N SER A 16 21.08 13.20 -19.42
CA SER A 16 22.29 13.54 -18.63
C SER A 16 22.09 13.45 -17.11
N PRO A 17 23.12 13.08 -16.31
CA PRO A 17 22.99 12.94 -14.86
C PRO A 17 23.12 14.29 -14.12
N LEU A 18 22.14 14.51 -13.26
CA LEU A 18 22.20 15.13 -11.92
C LEU A 18 22.46 16.63 -11.75
N THR A 19 21.49 17.28 -11.09
CA THR A 19 21.70 17.97 -9.81
C THR A 19 20.52 17.66 -8.86
N ALA A 20 20.81 17.60 -7.55
CA ALA A 20 19.93 17.13 -6.50
C ALA A 20 18.79 18.10 -6.15
N ASN A 21 17.55 17.62 -6.13
CA ASN A 21 16.65 17.69 -4.96
C ASN A 21 15.31 17.01 -5.25
N ILE A 22 14.78 16.41 -4.19
CA ILE A 22 13.50 15.69 -4.02
C ILE A 22 12.41 16.08 -5.04
N ASN A 23 12.14 15.17 -5.97
CA ASN A 23 10.97 14.99 -6.86
C ASN A 23 11.41 14.04 -8.00
N PRO A 24 10.51 13.38 -8.76
CA PRO A 24 10.96 12.59 -9.91
C PRO A 24 11.79 13.48 -10.84
N VAL A 25 13.09 13.19 -10.93
CA VAL A 25 14.04 14.06 -11.64
C VAL A 25 13.77 14.00 -13.15
N PHE A 26 13.16 12.91 -13.63
CA PHE A 26 12.81 12.73 -15.03
C PHE A 26 11.43 12.06 -15.17
N SER A 27 10.54 12.72 -15.90
CA SER A 27 9.29 12.13 -16.42
C SER A 27 9.27 12.27 -17.95
N LEU A 28 8.97 11.18 -18.64
CA LEU A 28 8.97 11.15 -20.11
C LEU A 28 7.67 10.57 -20.64
N LEU A 29 7.01 11.29 -21.54
CA LEU A 29 5.89 10.75 -22.32
C LEU A 29 6.38 9.62 -23.23
N VAL A 30 5.82 8.43 -23.02
CA VAL A 30 6.16 7.19 -23.74
C VAL A 30 5.33 7.05 -25.01
N ASP A 31 4.07 7.51 -24.99
CA ASP A 31 3.18 7.49 -26.14
C ASP A 31 2.10 8.59 -26.08
N THR A 32 1.29 8.69 -27.13
CA THR A 32 0.18 9.64 -27.24
C THR A 32 -1.03 9.26 -26.40
N THR A 33 -0.99 8.13 -25.68
CA THR A 33 -2.10 7.61 -24.85
C THR A 33 -1.98 8.02 -23.38
N GLY A 34 -1.02 8.88 -23.05
CA GLY A 34 -0.84 9.43 -21.71
C GLY A 34 0.03 8.57 -20.79
N LYS A 35 0.83 7.64 -21.32
CA LYS A 35 1.79 6.87 -20.53
C LYS A 35 3.07 7.68 -20.28
N ARG A 36 3.53 7.72 -19.04
CA ARG A 36 4.74 8.43 -18.60
C ARG A 36 5.69 7.46 -17.90
N MET A 37 6.96 7.46 -18.29
CA MET A 37 8.02 6.79 -17.55
C MET A 37 8.60 7.77 -16.53
N ILE A 38 8.72 7.34 -15.28
CA ILE A 38 9.24 8.14 -14.16
C ILE A 38 10.51 7.47 -13.66
N ILE A 39 11.59 8.24 -13.52
CA ILE A 39 12.88 7.73 -13.04
C ILE A 39 13.35 8.54 -11.85
N TYR A 40 13.78 7.81 -10.80
CA TYR A 40 14.48 8.36 -9.65
C TYR A 40 15.92 7.85 -9.65
N PRO A 41 16.87 8.65 -10.18
CA PRO A 41 18.27 8.23 -10.26
C PRO A 41 18.94 8.01 -8.90
N ASN A 42 18.42 8.60 -7.83
CA ASN A 42 18.91 8.44 -6.46
C ASN A 42 17.99 7.57 -5.60
N GLY A 43 17.00 6.92 -6.22
CA GLY A 43 16.02 6.10 -5.53
C GLY A 43 14.79 6.86 -5.07
N ASN A 44 13.69 6.13 -4.94
CA ASN A 44 12.45 6.62 -4.33
C ASN A 44 12.38 6.18 -2.85
N ASN A 45 12.75 7.07 -1.94
CA ASN A 45 12.76 6.75 -0.50
C ASN A 45 11.38 6.41 0.07
N LYS A 46 10.29 6.90 -0.55
CA LYS A 46 8.91 6.59 -0.12
C LYS A 46 8.52 5.14 -0.42
N ASP A 47 9.28 4.47 -1.28
CA ASP A 47 9.01 3.12 -1.76
C ASP A 47 10.25 2.22 -1.58
N ASN A 48 11.07 2.49 -0.55
CA ASN A 48 12.26 1.68 -0.23
C ASN A 48 13.30 1.57 -1.38
N GLY A 49 13.43 2.60 -2.21
CA GLY A 49 14.38 2.63 -3.34
C GLY A 49 15.77 3.16 -3.01
N SER A 50 16.08 3.43 -1.74
CA SER A 50 17.35 4.06 -1.33
C SER A 50 18.56 3.24 -1.79
N GLY A 51 19.52 3.90 -2.46
CA GLY A 51 20.72 3.25 -2.99
C GLY A 51 20.54 2.57 -4.35
N PHE A 52 19.38 2.72 -4.99
CA PHE A 52 19.08 2.17 -6.31
C PHE A 52 18.55 3.24 -7.26
N ILE A 53 18.62 2.98 -8.55
CA ILE A 53 17.76 3.62 -9.54
C ILE A 53 16.37 3.01 -9.38
N SER A 54 15.34 3.85 -9.20
CA SER A 54 13.94 3.42 -9.20
C SER A 54 13.27 3.85 -10.50
N MET A 55 12.43 2.99 -11.07
CA MET A 55 11.72 3.29 -12.31
C MET A 55 10.23 2.92 -12.18
N TYR A 56 9.37 3.79 -12.70
CA TYR A 56 7.92 3.63 -12.67
C TYR A 56 7.30 4.00 -14.01
N VAL A 57 6.08 3.52 -14.21
CA VAL A 57 5.16 3.92 -15.26
C VAL A 57 3.93 4.53 -14.60
N GLU A 58 3.51 5.65 -15.14
CA GLU A 58 2.25 6.29 -14.83
C GLU A 58 1.38 6.28 -16.09
N ILE A 59 0.13 5.86 -15.96
CA ILE A 59 -0.88 6.00 -17.03
C ILE A 59 -1.82 7.13 -16.62
N ASP A 60 -2.09 8.06 -17.54
CA ASP A 60 -3.03 9.16 -17.29
C ASP A 60 -4.37 8.62 -16.77
N GLY A 61 -4.79 9.08 -15.60
CA GLY A 61 -6.05 8.68 -14.97
C GLY A 61 -7.26 8.93 -15.88
N LYS A 62 -7.20 9.92 -16.77
CA LYS A 62 -8.26 10.14 -17.79
C LYS A 62 -8.36 9.00 -18.80
N SER A 63 -7.24 8.38 -19.15
CA SER A 63 -7.19 7.18 -20.01
C SER A 63 -7.68 5.92 -19.29
N LEU A 64 -7.74 5.95 -17.95
CA LEU A 64 -8.24 4.88 -17.09
C LEU A 64 -9.68 5.11 -16.59
N MET A 65 -10.31 6.23 -16.97
CA MET A 65 -11.69 6.53 -16.60
C MET A 65 -12.64 5.80 -17.56
N SER A 66 -13.12 4.64 -17.12
CA SER A 66 -14.22 3.90 -17.73
C SER A 66 -15.44 3.90 -16.80
N THR A 67 -16.63 3.76 -17.39
CA THR A 67 -17.88 3.55 -16.65
C THR A 67 -18.51 2.22 -17.11
N PRO A 68 -18.55 1.17 -16.26
CA PRO A 68 -18.05 1.12 -14.88
C PRO A 68 -16.50 1.17 -14.78
N PRO A 69 -15.93 1.53 -13.61
CA PRO A 69 -14.48 1.54 -13.40
C PRO A 69 -13.89 0.18 -13.74
N SER A 70 -12.93 0.14 -14.65
CA SER A 70 -12.26 -1.09 -15.09
C SER A 70 -10.77 -1.01 -14.83
N GLU A 71 -10.20 -2.07 -14.29
CA GLU A 71 -8.76 -2.18 -14.14
C GLU A 71 -8.11 -2.60 -15.45
N VAL A 72 -6.99 -1.96 -15.79
CA VAL A 72 -6.15 -2.35 -16.92
C VAL A 72 -4.94 -3.08 -16.37
N PHE A 73 -4.90 -4.40 -16.54
CA PHE A 73 -3.73 -5.18 -16.21
C PHE A 73 -2.66 -4.97 -17.26
N ALA A 74 -1.44 -4.67 -16.83
CA ALA A 74 -0.31 -4.55 -17.74
C ALA A 74 0.99 -5.11 -17.15
N ASP A 75 1.73 -5.82 -17.99
CA ASP A 75 3.10 -6.21 -17.71
C ASP A 75 4.01 -5.02 -18.00
N VAL A 76 4.81 -4.65 -16.99
CA VAL A 76 5.75 -3.53 -17.08
C VAL A 76 7.17 -4.08 -17.04
N ARG A 77 7.93 -3.80 -18.10
CA ARG A 77 9.33 -4.21 -18.23
C ARG A 77 10.21 -2.98 -18.43
N PHE A 78 11.19 -2.82 -17.56
CA PHE A 78 12.15 -1.73 -17.60
C PHE A 78 13.48 -2.17 -18.20
N PHE A 79 14.13 -1.23 -18.87
CA PHE A 79 15.41 -1.43 -19.54
C PHE A 79 16.41 -0.34 -19.17
N VAL A 80 17.65 -0.73 -18.91
CA VAL A 80 18.80 0.18 -18.74
C VAL A 80 19.89 -0.24 -19.71
N PHE A 81 20.27 0.63 -20.64
CA PHE A 81 21.27 0.29 -21.66
C PHE A 81 22.68 0.23 -21.06
N ASN A 82 23.40 -0.84 -21.36
CA ASN A 82 24.81 -1.00 -21.06
C ASN A 82 25.61 -0.89 -22.37
N LYS A 83 26.44 0.16 -22.49
CA LYS A 83 27.24 0.42 -23.68
C LYS A 83 28.40 -0.57 -23.85
N ASN A 84 28.99 -1.03 -22.75
CA ASN A 84 30.12 -1.96 -22.79
C ASN A 84 29.66 -3.32 -23.34
N GLU A 85 28.52 -3.80 -22.86
CA GLU A 85 27.93 -5.06 -23.31
C GLU A 85 27.10 -4.93 -24.61
N LYS A 86 26.74 -3.70 -24.99
CA LYS A 86 25.82 -3.37 -26.08
C LYS A 86 24.48 -4.09 -25.93
N LYS A 87 23.99 -4.19 -24.70
CA LYS A 87 22.76 -4.89 -24.31
C LYS A 87 21.99 -4.08 -23.27
N TYR A 88 20.72 -4.39 -23.10
CA TYR A 88 19.92 -3.83 -22.02
C TYR A 88 19.91 -4.77 -20.82
N PHE A 89 20.26 -4.24 -19.66
CA PHE A 89 19.78 -4.81 -18.41
C PHE A 89 18.25 -4.70 -18.40
N THR A 90 17.56 -5.79 -18.13
CA THR A 90 16.11 -5.89 -18.23
C THR A 90 15.57 -6.41 -16.91
N ILE A 91 14.54 -5.75 -16.37
CA ILE A 91 13.84 -6.20 -15.17
C ILE A 91 12.34 -6.00 -15.36
N GLN A 92 11.56 -6.93 -14.84
CA GLN A 92 10.10 -6.85 -14.81
C GLN A 92 9.61 -7.51 -13.53
N ASP A 93 8.43 -7.12 -13.09
CA ASP A 93 7.72 -7.88 -12.06
C ASP A 93 7.17 -9.19 -12.64
N VAL A 94 6.89 -10.16 -11.77
CA VAL A 94 6.31 -11.46 -12.16
C VAL A 94 4.83 -11.30 -12.50
N GLU A 95 4.16 -10.37 -11.83
CA GLU A 95 2.72 -10.16 -11.93
C GLU A 95 2.37 -8.89 -12.71
N SER A 96 1.33 -9.00 -13.55
CA SER A 96 0.71 -7.86 -14.23
C SER A 96 0.14 -6.88 -13.21
N LYS A 97 0.31 -5.59 -13.46
CA LYS A 97 -0.11 -4.54 -12.51
C LYS A 97 -1.49 -3.99 -12.87
N PRO A 98 -2.43 -3.90 -11.90
CA PRO A 98 -3.76 -3.32 -12.13
C PRO A 98 -3.66 -1.80 -12.11
N PHE A 99 -3.63 -1.19 -13.29
CA PHE A 99 -3.75 0.25 -13.42
C PHE A 99 -5.22 0.65 -13.30
N ASN A 100 -5.53 1.56 -12.38
CA ASN A 100 -6.84 2.16 -12.24
C ASN A 100 -6.71 3.65 -11.84
N SER A 101 -7.83 4.37 -11.77
CA SER A 101 -7.82 5.80 -11.46
C SER A 101 -7.30 6.13 -10.05
N LEU A 102 -7.42 5.22 -9.09
CA LEU A 102 -6.91 5.36 -7.72
C LEU A 102 -5.41 5.05 -7.63
N ARG A 103 -4.93 4.11 -8.46
CA ARG A 103 -3.52 3.70 -8.53
C ARG A 103 -3.00 3.73 -9.97
N PRO A 104 -2.71 4.94 -10.50
CA PRO A 104 -2.24 5.11 -11.87
C PRO A 104 -0.73 4.87 -12.05
N VAL A 105 0.02 4.68 -10.96
CA VAL A 105 1.49 4.55 -10.97
C VAL A 105 1.92 3.18 -10.44
N TRP A 106 2.75 2.49 -11.22
CA TRP A 106 3.36 1.21 -10.85
C TRP A 106 4.81 1.15 -11.31
N GLY A 107 5.68 0.46 -10.57
CA GLY A 107 7.08 0.38 -10.90
C GLY A 107 7.88 -0.49 -9.95
N LEU A 108 9.20 -0.40 -10.10
CA LEU A 108 10.16 -1.13 -9.28
C LEU A 108 11.08 -0.14 -8.56
N PRO A 109 11.11 -0.16 -7.21
CA PRO A 109 11.94 0.75 -6.45
C PRO A 109 13.44 0.43 -6.55
N GLN A 110 13.81 -0.80 -6.86
CA GLN A 110 15.20 -1.26 -6.87
C GLN A 110 15.58 -1.89 -8.21
N VAL A 111 15.62 -1.10 -9.29
CA VAL A 111 15.94 -1.59 -10.65
C VAL A 111 17.41 -1.92 -10.80
N LEU A 112 18.30 -0.98 -10.45
CA LEU A 112 19.74 -1.13 -10.60
C LEU A 112 20.45 -0.40 -9.46
N GLN A 113 21.45 -1.01 -8.85
CA GLN A 113 22.18 -0.36 -7.77
C GLN A 113 22.84 0.94 -8.24
N PHE A 114 22.71 2.00 -7.43
CA PHE A 114 23.25 3.32 -7.71
C PHE A 114 24.77 3.28 -7.93
N ILE A 115 25.49 2.52 -7.10
CA ILE A 115 26.95 2.36 -7.21
C ILE A 115 27.34 1.67 -8.51
N THR A 116 26.58 0.66 -8.93
CA THR A 116 26.83 -0.09 -10.16
C THR A 116 26.55 0.78 -11.38
N PHE A 117 25.47 1.56 -11.35
CA PHE A 117 25.11 2.48 -12.43
C PHE A 117 26.15 3.59 -12.63
N ASN A 118 26.65 4.18 -11.53
CA ASN A 118 27.58 5.31 -11.60
C ASN A 118 29.05 4.94 -11.78
N ASP A 119 29.45 3.68 -11.57
CA ASP A 119 30.82 3.25 -11.88
C ASP A 119 31.04 3.27 -13.41
N PRO A 120 31.95 4.13 -13.92
CA PRO A 120 32.21 4.23 -15.36
C PRO A 120 32.66 2.91 -16.00
N LYS A 121 33.21 1.97 -15.21
CA LYS A 121 33.62 0.64 -15.68
C LYS A 121 32.44 -0.24 -16.08
N ASN A 122 31.26 0.02 -15.52
CA ASN A 122 30.07 -0.80 -15.78
C ASN A 122 29.32 -0.39 -17.06
N GLY A 123 29.60 0.79 -17.63
CA GLY A 123 29.14 1.14 -18.99
C GLY A 123 27.69 1.61 -19.11
N TYR A 124 27.01 1.87 -17.99
CA TYR A 124 25.64 2.44 -17.98
C TYR A 124 25.62 3.95 -18.22
N ILE A 125 26.70 4.64 -17.84
CA ILE A 125 26.95 6.05 -18.17
C ILE A 125 28.05 6.12 -19.22
N PHE A 126 27.82 6.88 -20.29
CA PHE A 126 28.75 7.03 -21.40
C PHE A 126 28.71 8.45 -21.98
N GLY A 127 29.70 8.82 -22.80
CA GLY A 127 29.67 10.11 -23.49
C GLY A 127 29.75 11.32 -22.55
N GLY A 128 30.43 11.17 -21.41
CA GLY A 128 30.61 12.23 -20.40
C GLY A 128 29.50 12.20 -19.36
N ASP A 129 28.25 12.13 -19.79
CA ASP A 129 27.06 12.24 -18.94
C ASP A 129 25.82 11.81 -19.76
N GLN A 130 25.82 10.61 -20.34
CA GLN A 130 24.66 10.09 -21.07
C GLN A 130 24.30 8.70 -20.57
N CYS A 131 23.01 8.45 -20.43
CA CYS A 131 22.44 7.15 -20.15
C CYS A 131 21.16 6.97 -20.96
N GLU A 132 20.75 5.72 -21.14
CA GLU A 132 19.54 5.37 -21.88
C GLU A 132 18.68 4.39 -21.10
N PHE A 133 17.40 4.75 -20.96
CA PHE A 133 16.37 3.96 -20.28
C PHE A 133 15.25 3.65 -21.26
N GLY A 134 14.58 2.52 -21.04
CA GLY A 134 13.40 2.12 -21.78
C GLY A 134 12.34 1.52 -20.88
N VAL A 135 11.12 1.48 -21.39
CA VAL A 135 10.02 0.74 -20.78
C VAL A 135 9.12 0.15 -21.85
N ASP A 136 8.73 -1.09 -21.65
CA ASP A 136 7.65 -1.75 -22.38
C ASP A 136 6.46 -1.93 -21.43
N VAL A 137 5.28 -1.53 -21.89
CA VAL A 137 4.01 -1.69 -21.19
C VAL A 137 3.10 -2.51 -22.10
N ILE A 138 2.82 -3.75 -21.70
CA ILE A 138 2.02 -4.69 -22.48
C ILE A 138 0.73 -4.95 -21.74
N VAL A 139 -0.42 -4.64 -22.35
CA VAL A 139 -1.72 -4.95 -21.76
C VAL A 139 -1.86 -6.46 -21.67
N ALA A 140 -2.09 -6.94 -20.45
CA ALA A 140 -2.27 -8.35 -20.14
C ALA A 140 -3.75 -8.64 -19.92
N PRO A 141 -4.24 -9.86 -20.21
CA PRO A 141 -5.52 -10.30 -19.70
C PRO A 141 -5.50 -10.27 -18.15
N PRO A 142 -6.66 -10.11 -17.50
CA PRO A 142 -6.75 -10.28 -16.05
C PRO A 142 -6.16 -11.65 -15.65
N PRO A 143 -5.46 -11.75 -14.50
CA PRO A 143 -4.91 -13.02 -14.05
C PRO A 143 -6.02 -14.08 -13.94
N THR A 144 -5.75 -15.31 -14.36
CA THR A 144 -6.70 -16.46 -14.22
C THR A 144 -6.93 -16.89 -12.78
N LYS A 145 -6.10 -16.39 -11.85
CA LYS A 145 -6.31 -16.42 -10.40
C LYS A 145 -6.11 -15.00 -9.90
N TRP A 146 -7.20 -14.27 -9.71
CA TRP A 146 -7.15 -12.91 -9.20
C TRP A 146 -8.20 -12.74 -8.13
N GLU A 147 -7.79 -12.10 -7.04
CA GLU A 147 -8.65 -11.65 -5.96
C GLU A 147 -9.21 -10.29 -6.38
N SER A 148 -10.49 -10.23 -6.75
CA SER A 148 -11.14 -8.97 -7.08
C SER A 148 -11.46 -8.19 -5.82
N ILE A 149 -10.74 -7.10 -5.58
CA ILE A 149 -11.09 -6.13 -4.55
C ILE A 149 -12.08 -5.15 -5.17
N SER A 150 -13.38 -5.44 -5.06
CA SER A 150 -14.41 -4.50 -5.50
C SER A 150 -14.66 -3.45 -4.42
N PHE A 151 -14.35 -2.20 -4.75
CA PHE A 151 -14.67 -1.06 -3.88
C PHE A 151 -16.09 -0.59 -4.20
N ASP A 152 -17.04 -0.83 -3.28
CA ASP A 152 -18.35 -0.22 -3.41
C ASP A 152 -18.23 1.30 -3.41
N ALA A 153 -18.79 1.94 -4.43
CA ALA A 153 -18.64 3.37 -4.74
C ALA A 153 -19.42 4.30 -3.79
N LYS A 154 -19.46 3.97 -2.50
CA LYS A 154 -20.02 4.82 -1.46
C LYS A 154 -19.10 4.74 -0.24
N LEU A 155 -18.20 5.72 -0.12
CA LEU A 155 -17.44 5.99 1.10
C LEU A 155 -18.43 6.47 2.19
N ILE A 156 -19.25 5.55 2.69
CA ILE A 156 -19.82 5.66 4.02
C ILE A 156 -18.71 5.13 4.89
N ASN A 157 -17.88 6.01 5.45
CA ASN A 157 -16.88 5.59 6.42
C ASN A 157 -17.63 5.03 7.63
N PRO A 158 -17.78 3.69 7.76
CA PRO A 158 -18.57 3.14 8.83
C PRO A 158 -17.79 3.41 10.10
N LYS A 159 -18.50 3.94 11.08
CA LYS A 159 -17.91 4.36 12.34
C LYS A 159 -18.52 3.53 13.45
N PHE A 160 -17.66 2.92 14.25
CA PHE A 160 -18.04 2.21 15.46
C PHE A 160 -17.43 2.91 16.66
N SER A 161 -18.25 3.13 17.68
CA SER A 161 -17.84 3.76 18.93
C SER A 161 -18.02 2.77 20.08
N TRP A 162 -16.98 2.67 20.91
CA TRP A 162 -16.92 1.75 22.02
C TRP A 162 -16.57 2.49 23.31
N THR A 163 -17.55 2.55 24.20
CA THR A 163 -17.43 3.18 25.52
C THR A 163 -17.15 2.11 26.57
N ILE A 164 -16.01 2.24 27.25
CA ILE A 164 -15.55 1.31 28.28
C ILE A 164 -15.64 2.01 29.62
N LYS A 165 -16.66 1.67 30.39
CA LYS A 165 -16.86 2.19 31.75
C LYS A 165 -15.95 1.47 32.74
N ASN A 166 -15.65 2.12 33.85
CA ASN A 166 -14.80 1.58 34.92
C ASN A 166 -13.49 0.99 34.37
N PHE A 167 -12.83 1.67 33.44
CA PHE A 167 -11.66 1.14 32.73
C PHE A 167 -10.56 0.64 33.70
N SER A 168 -10.40 1.33 34.82
CA SER A 168 -9.40 1.01 35.85
C SER A 168 -9.64 -0.34 36.56
N GLU A 169 -10.84 -0.91 36.47
CA GLU A 169 -11.20 -2.21 37.07
C GLU A 169 -10.87 -3.39 36.14
N LEU A 170 -10.48 -3.13 34.88
CA LEU A 170 -10.17 -4.18 33.91
C LEU A 170 -8.76 -4.76 34.16
N GLU A 171 -8.68 -6.07 34.40
CA GLU A 171 -7.41 -6.76 34.73
C GLU A 171 -6.78 -7.52 33.55
N TYR A 172 -7.58 -7.98 32.58
CA TYR A 172 -7.11 -8.92 31.54
C TYR A 172 -7.42 -8.40 30.13
N VAL A 173 -8.30 -9.07 29.40
CA VAL A 173 -8.75 -8.67 28.08
C VAL A 173 -10.22 -8.25 28.17
N TYR A 174 -10.54 -7.18 27.48
CA TYR A 174 -11.91 -6.72 27.32
C TYR A 174 -12.24 -6.67 25.83
N THR A 175 -13.36 -7.27 25.45
CA THR A 175 -13.77 -7.42 24.05
C THR A 175 -15.01 -6.59 23.80
N SER A 176 -15.05 -5.88 22.67
CA SER A 176 -16.25 -5.14 22.25
C SER A 176 -17.36 -6.10 21.81
N ASN A 177 -18.58 -5.58 21.66
CA ASN A 177 -19.57 -6.26 20.84
C ASN A 177 -19.08 -6.33 19.38
N SER A 178 -19.53 -7.35 18.65
CA SER A 178 -19.31 -7.41 17.21
C SER A 178 -20.09 -6.30 16.49
N PHE A 179 -19.51 -5.79 15.40
CA PHE A 179 -20.09 -4.75 14.57
C PHE A 179 -19.81 -5.03 13.10
N ALA A 180 -20.81 -4.76 12.25
CA ALA A 180 -20.69 -4.93 10.81
C ALA A 180 -19.94 -3.75 10.17
N MET A 181 -18.92 -4.03 9.36
CA MET A 181 -18.29 -3.06 8.47
C MET A 181 -17.93 -3.72 7.14
N GLY A 182 -18.39 -3.13 6.04
CA GLY A 182 -18.40 -3.82 4.75
C GLY A 182 -19.29 -5.06 4.83
N GLU A 183 -18.79 -6.17 4.31
CA GLU A 183 -19.48 -7.47 4.32
C GLU A 183 -19.07 -8.38 5.48
N SER A 184 -18.28 -7.86 6.43
CA SER A 184 -17.70 -8.66 7.52
C SER A 184 -18.09 -8.12 8.89
N ASN A 185 -18.19 -9.03 9.87
CA ASN A 185 -18.35 -8.66 11.27
C ASN A 185 -17.00 -8.63 11.99
N TRP A 186 -16.72 -7.50 12.64
CA TRP A 186 -15.49 -7.23 13.36
C TRP A 186 -15.74 -7.06 14.84
N ALA A 187 -14.71 -7.26 15.64
CA ALA A 187 -14.69 -6.91 17.06
C ALA A 187 -13.30 -6.42 17.47
N MET A 188 -13.24 -5.72 18.60
CA MET A 188 -12.00 -5.19 19.17
C MET A 188 -11.66 -5.92 20.47
N MET A 189 -10.38 -6.18 20.70
CA MET A 189 -9.82 -6.67 21.95
C MET A 189 -8.88 -5.63 22.53
N LEU A 190 -9.07 -5.32 23.80
CA LEU A 190 -8.28 -4.35 24.54
C LEU A 190 -7.63 -5.02 25.74
N TYR A 191 -6.34 -4.76 25.92
CA TYR A 191 -5.55 -5.20 27.07
C TYR A 191 -5.11 -3.97 27.87
N PRO A 192 -5.77 -3.64 28.99
CA PRO A 192 -5.53 -2.43 29.77
C PRO A 192 -4.09 -2.27 30.26
N GLN A 193 -3.39 -3.40 30.44
CA GLN A 193 -2.01 -3.48 30.94
C GLN A 193 -1.07 -4.17 29.93
N GLY A 194 -1.43 -4.15 28.66
CA GLY A 194 -0.65 -4.75 27.60
C GLY A 194 -0.92 -6.25 27.41
N GLN A 195 -0.67 -6.76 26.20
CA GLN A 195 -0.90 -8.18 25.87
C GLN A 195 0.03 -9.12 26.65
N THR A 196 1.29 -8.69 26.89
CA THR A 196 2.22 -9.45 27.71
C THR A 196 2.21 -8.91 29.14
N LYS A 197 2.19 -9.80 30.14
CA LYS A 197 2.24 -9.44 31.58
C LYS A 197 3.46 -8.61 31.99
N ARG A 198 4.42 -8.37 31.09
CA ARG A 198 5.65 -7.60 31.33
C ARG A 198 5.50 -6.11 30.95
N ASP A 199 4.45 -5.73 30.23
CA ASP A 199 4.34 -4.45 29.53
C ASP A 199 3.27 -3.48 30.07
N GLY A 200 2.88 -3.60 31.35
CA GLY A 200 1.85 -2.78 32.04
C GLY A 200 1.99 -1.24 32.01
N LYS A 201 2.91 -0.74 31.22
CA LYS A 201 3.11 0.65 30.83
C LYS A 201 2.27 1.06 29.62
N TRP A 202 1.70 0.10 28.88
CA TRP A 202 0.98 0.37 27.64
C TRP A 202 -0.38 -0.31 27.62
N LEU A 203 -1.34 0.35 26.98
CA LEU A 203 -2.56 -0.27 26.48
C LEU A 203 -2.24 -0.97 25.16
N SER A 204 -2.65 -2.22 25.01
CA SER A 204 -2.69 -2.87 23.70
C SER A 204 -4.11 -2.90 23.18
N ILE A 205 -4.27 -2.75 21.88
CA ILE A 205 -5.57 -2.85 21.22
C ILE A 205 -5.41 -3.59 19.89
N TYR A 206 -6.34 -4.50 19.62
CA TYR A 206 -6.37 -5.31 18.42
C TYR A 206 -7.77 -5.35 17.85
N MET A 207 -7.84 -5.60 16.57
CA MET A 207 -9.05 -5.87 15.84
C MET A 207 -8.98 -7.28 15.25
N PHE A 208 -10.11 -7.97 15.21
CA PHE A 208 -10.21 -9.32 14.68
C PHE A 208 -11.57 -9.52 14.02
N SER A 209 -11.63 -10.43 13.05
CA SER A 209 -12.91 -10.85 12.49
C SER A 209 -13.66 -11.69 13.52
N ALA A 210 -14.88 -11.29 13.84
CA ALA A 210 -15.80 -12.07 14.67
C ALA A 210 -16.25 -13.37 13.98
N GLU A 211 -15.93 -13.51 12.68
CA GLU A 211 -16.27 -14.61 11.79
C GLU A 211 -15.01 -15.32 11.25
N SER A 212 -13.87 -15.18 11.93
CA SER A 212 -12.58 -15.73 11.48
C SER A 212 -12.61 -17.24 11.18
N GLU A 213 -13.43 -18.03 11.89
CA GLU A 213 -13.56 -19.48 11.65
C GLU A 213 -14.29 -19.83 10.34
N SER A 214 -15.15 -18.94 9.83
CA SER A 214 -15.94 -19.17 8.62
C SER A 214 -15.23 -18.79 7.32
N LEU A 215 -14.09 -18.09 7.40
CA LEU A 215 -13.29 -17.77 6.22
C LEU A 215 -12.76 -19.05 5.56
N ALA A 216 -12.73 -19.07 4.23
CA ALA A 216 -12.00 -20.09 3.49
C ALA A 216 -10.47 -19.96 3.76
N GLU A 217 -9.71 -21.01 3.47
CA GLU A 217 -8.25 -21.03 3.77
C GLU A 217 -7.46 -19.99 2.97
N ASP A 218 -7.98 -19.63 1.79
CA ASP A 218 -7.41 -18.68 0.85
C ASP A 218 -8.03 -17.28 0.94
N GLU A 219 -9.23 -17.14 1.53
CA GLU A 219 -9.93 -15.87 1.67
C GLU A 219 -9.22 -14.89 2.61
N LYS A 220 -9.16 -13.63 2.18
CA LYS A 220 -8.56 -12.54 2.94
C LYS A 220 -9.46 -11.33 2.94
N ILE A 221 -9.41 -10.58 4.03
CA ILE A 221 -10.13 -9.33 4.17
C ILE A 221 -9.12 -8.20 4.36
N PHE A 222 -9.03 -7.30 3.39
CA PHE A 222 -8.27 -6.06 3.54
C PHE A 222 -9.10 -5.04 4.30
N ALA A 223 -8.44 -4.35 5.21
CA ALA A 223 -9.07 -3.35 6.05
C ALA A 223 -8.14 -2.15 6.23
N GLN A 224 -8.65 -0.97 5.89
CA GLN A 224 -7.98 0.30 6.09
C GLN A 224 -8.87 1.26 6.87
N GLY A 225 -8.32 1.91 7.87
CA GLY A 225 -9.04 2.86 8.70
C GLY A 225 -8.19 3.55 9.76
N HIS A 226 -8.87 4.15 10.72
CA HIS A 226 -8.27 4.84 11.85
C HIS A 226 -8.91 4.33 13.14
N ILE A 227 -8.06 3.92 14.09
CA ILE A 227 -8.49 3.72 15.48
C ILE A 227 -8.13 4.98 16.27
N ARG A 228 -9.07 5.45 17.08
CA ARG A 228 -8.95 6.66 17.88
C ARG A 228 -9.29 6.40 19.34
N ILE A 229 -8.56 7.06 20.22
CA ILE A 229 -8.98 7.26 21.61
C ILE A 229 -9.44 8.70 21.72
N LEU A 230 -10.70 8.86 22.11
CA LEU A 230 -11.31 10.18 22.20
C LEU A 230 -10.88 10.85 23.50
N ASP A 231 -10.39 12.08 23.36
CA ASP A 231 -10.22 13.00 24.47
C ASP A 231 -11.62 13.42 24.98
N PRO A 232 -11.95 13.22 26.26
CA PRO A 232 -13.24 13.62 26.82
C PRO A 232 -13.57 15.12 26.62
N VAL A 233 -12.55 15.98 26.55
CA VAL A 233 -12.70 17.42 26.29
C VAL A 233 -12.83 17.72 24.79
N GLY A 234 -12.45 16.76 23.94
CA GLY A 234 -12.53 16.85 22.48
C GLY A 234 -11.43 17.71 21.84
N LEU A 235 -10.35 18.01 22.56
CA LEU A 235 -9.27 18.88 22.08
C LEU A 235 -8.19 18.11 21.32
N ASN A 236 -7.84 16.90 21.78
CA ASN A 236 -6.73 16.14 21.22
C ASN A 236 -6.94 14.62 21.27
N ASN A 237 -7.77 14.11 20.36
CA ASN A 237 -7.93 12.67 20.17
C ASN A 237 -6.60 12.03 19.72
N PHE A 238 -6.24 10.89 20.31
CA PHE A 238 -5.17 10.06 19.78
C PHE A 238 -5.70 9.28 18.57
N SER A 239 -4.92 9.16 17.50
CA SER A 239 -5.31 8.39 16.32
C SER A 239 -4.11 7.62 15.78
N SER A 240 -4.35 6.42 15.29
CA SER A 240 -3.38 5.62 14.53
C SER A 240 -4.05 4.99 13.32
N GLU A 241 -3.31 4.98 12.20
CA GLU A 241 -3.74 4.36 10.95
C GLU A 241 -3.64 2.84 11.05
N LEU A 242 -4.70 2.19 10.62
CA LEU A 242 -4.88 0.76 10.59
C LEU A 242 -4.88 0.34 9.11
N MET A 243 -3.93 -0.50 8.68
CA MET A 243 -3.87 -1.00 7.30
C MET A 243 -3.27 -2.41 7.29
N ASP A 244 -4.11 -3.44 7.18
CA ASP A 244 -3.63 -4.83 7.18
C ASP A 244 -4.61 -5.80 6.52
N TRP A 245 -4.13 -7.01 6.28
CA TRP A 245 -4.88 -8.14 5.76
C TRP A 245 -5.23 -9.11 6.89
N HIS A 246 -6.53 -9.31 7.09
CA HIS A 246 -7.02 -10.39 7.92
C HIS A 246 -7.09 -11.69 7.11
N VAL A 247 -6.54 -12.76 7.66
CA VAL A 247 -6.59 -14.12 7.11
C VAL A 247 -7.03 -15.07 8.20
N LYS A 248 -7.56 -16.25 7.83
CA LYS A 248 -8.08 -17.26 8.77
C LYS A 248 -7.13 -17.62 9.91
N SER A 249 -5.83 -17.69 9.64
CA SER A 249 -4.82 -18.09 10.64
C SER A 249 -4.42 -16.97 11.61
N ASN A 250 -4.84 -15.72 11.35
CA ASN A 250 -4.52 -14.58 12.22
C ASN A 250 -5.58 -14.42 13.31
N THR A 251 -5.16 -14.31 14.57
CA THR A 251 -6.06 -14.08 15.72
C THR A 251 -6.51 -12.64 15.88
N GLY A 252 -5.98 -11.73 15.05
CA GLY A 252 -6.22 -10.29 15.12
C GLY A 252 -4.95 -9.50 14.84
N TRP A 253 -5.09 -8.18 14.70
CA TRP A 253 -4.02 -7.27 14.30
C TRP A 253 -4.25 -5.91 14.97
N GLY A 254 -3.16 -5.22 15.30
CA GLY A 254 -3.22 -4.01 16.11
C GLY A 254 -1.87 -3.70 16.73
N TRP A 255 -1.86 -3.12 17.94
CA TRP A 255 -0.65 -2.61 18.58
C TRP A 255 -0.48 -3.15 19.98
N ASP A 256 0.69 -3.74 20.23
CA ASP A 256 1.14 -4.10 21.57
C ASP A 256 1.33 -2.86 22.46
N GLN A 257 1.73 -1.74 21.88
CA GLN A 257 2.02 -0.49 22.57
C GLN A 257 1.26 0.68 21.94
N PHE A 258 -0.06 0.71 22.11
CA PHE A 258 -0.92 1.69 21.46
C PHE A 258 -0.83 3.08 22.11
N VAL A 259 -1.10 3.15 23.42
CA VAL A 259 -0.99 4.39 24.21
C VAL A 259 -0.46 4.05 25.59
N SER A 260 0.35 4.95 26.16
CA SER A 260 0.91 4.70 27.49
C SER A 260 -0.18 4.79 28.56
N THR A 261 -0.09 3.96 29.61
CA THR A 261 -1.03 4.01 30.74
C THR A 261 -0.94 5.33 31.51
N ALA A 262 0.22 5.99 31.49
CA ALA A 262 0.41 7.33 32.05
C ALA A 262 -0.40 8.38 31.28
N GLU A 263 -0.34 8.36 29.95
CA GLU A 263 -1.07 9.31 29.10
C GLU A 263 -2.58 9.05 29.14
N LEU A 264 -3.00 7.78 29.14
CA LEU A 264 -4.41 7.40 29.33
C LEU A 264 -5.02 8.04 30.57
N ARG A 265 -4.38 7.87 31.73
CA ARG A 265 -4.85 8.40 33.01
C ARG A 265 -4.86 9.92 33.07
N LYS A 266 -3.98 10.55 32.32
CA LYS A 266 -3.81 12.01 32.32
C LYS A 266 -4.82 12.69 31.38
N THR A 267 -5.08 12.09 30.23
CA THR A 267 -5.70 12.78 29.08
C THR A 267 -6.96 12.11 28.58
N TYR A 268 -7.09 10.78 28.63
CA TYR A 268 -8.10 10.05 27.85
C TYR A 268 -9.19 9.36 28.68
N LEU A 269 -9.01 9.27 29.99
CA LEU A 269 -10.08 8.85 30.90
C LEU A 269 -10.87 10.08 31.34
N ASP A 270 -12.19 9.99 31.29
CA ASP A 270 -13.05 11.03 31.86
C ASP A 270 -13.11 10.98 33.39
N GLU A 271 -13.86 11.91 34.00
CA GLU A 271 -13.99 12.02 35.46
C GLU A 271 -14.59 10.76 36.11
N ASP A 272 -15.37 9.98 35.35
CA ASP A 272 -15.96 8.71 35.79
C ASP A 272 -15.05 7.50 35.51
N GLY A 273 -13.85 7.72 34.96
CA GLY A 273 -12.91 6.66 34.60
C GLY A 273 -13.34 5.86 33.36
N THR A 274 -14.09 6.49 32.45
CA THR A 274 -14.53 5.91 31.19
C THR A 274 -13.53 6.20 30.08
N LEU A 275 -13.24 5.19 29.25
CA LEU A 275 -12.46 5.32 28.03
C LEU A 275 -13.37 5.23 26.81
N ASN A 276 -13.25 6.18 25.87
CA ASN A 276 -13.98 6.14 24.61
C ASN A 276 -13.02 5.82 23.46
N VAL A 277 -13.28 4.70 22.79
CA VAL A 277 -12.53 4.26 21.61
C VAL A 277 -13.45 4.36 20.40
N GLU A 278 -12.88 4.75 19.28
CA GLU A 278 -13.59 4.85 18.02
C GLU A 278 -12.78 4.19 16.92
N ILE A 279 -13.46 3.55 16.00
CA ILE A 279 -12.87 3.05 14.77
C ILE A 279 -13.69 3.54 13.59
N GLU A 280 -12.98 4.01 12.58
CA GLU A 280 -13.55 4.47 11.31
C GLU A 280 -12.79 3.77 10.19
N PHE A 281 -13.50 3.05 9.33
CA PHE A 281 -12.89 2.46 8.15
C PHE A 281 -13.10 3.35 6.93
N GLU A 282 -12.07 3.42 6.12
CA GLU A 282 -12.13 4.02 4.80
C GLU A 282 -12.47 2.96 3.76
N VAL A 283 -11.93 1.75 3.93
CA VAL A 283 -12.09 0.64 2.99
C VAL A 283 -12.09 -0.70 3.73
N VAL A 284 -13.06 -1.55 3.40
CA VAL A 284 -13.08 -2.98 3.74
C VAL A 284 -13.34 -3.74 2.44
N SER A 285 -12.55 -4.76 2.13
CA SER A 285 -12.79 -5.63 0.97
C SER A 285 -12.48 -7.08 1.30
N THR A 286 -13.35 -7.96 0.86
CA THR A 286 -13.18 -9.42 0.81
C THR A 286 -12.51 -9.80 -0.50
N THR A 287 -11.75 -10.89 -0.51
CA THR A 287 -11.24 -11.50 -1.73
C THR A 287 -12.08 -12.72 -2.06
N GLU A 288 -13.01 -12.60 -3.02
CA GLU A 288 -13.75 -13.76 -3.51
C GLU A 288 -12.98 -14.50 -4.61
N TYR A 289 -12.69 -15.78 -4.38
CA TYR A 289 -12.18 -16.66 -5.40
C TYR A 289 -13.31 -17.16 -6.31
N SER A 290 -13.43 -16.56 -7.49
CA SER A 290 -14.24 -17.13 -8.56
C SER A 290 -13.49 -18.30 -9.20
N LEU A 291 -13.88 -19.53 -8.86
CA LEU A 291 -13.52 -20.72 -9.66
C LEU A 291 -14.38 -20.70 -10.93
N LEU A 292 -13.76 -20.38 -12.07
CA LEU A 292 -14.31 -20.67 -13.41
C LEU A 292 -13.88 -22.06 -13.88
#